data_AF-A0A661XP49-F1
#
_entry.id   AF-A0A661XP49-F1
#
_cell.length_a   1.000
_cell.length_b   1.000
_cell.length_c   1.000
_cell.angle_alpha   90.00
_cell.angle_beta   90.00
_cell.angle_gamma   90.00
#
_symmetry.space_group_name_H-M   'P 1'
#
loop_
_entity.id
_entity.type
_entity.pdbx_description
1 polymer ?
#
loop_
_entity_poly.entity_id
_entity_poly.type
_entity_poly.pdbx_seq_one_letter_code
_entity_poly.pdbx_strand_id
1 'polypeptide(L)'
;MKKIFTALFISLFINGFAHEGMWLPTLLNIDAMQAEGLKLSAEDIYSINHSSLKDAIVHFGGGCTAEIISDQGLLLTNHHCGYSRIQKHSSLENDYLKNGFWAITRDEELKNPGLTATFIVQIIDVTDLVLDSIDENTPEEVRVGIVKANSLELVEEYTKDTHYNAKVVAFNYGNAYYLFVKETFKDIRLVGAPPSAIGKFGGDTDNWVWPRHTGDFSIFRIYTDPDGNPADYNEENIPLKPRHHLPINMDGIQEGDFTMVYGFPGRTYEYIDHNAVDYVVNVSNPMRIEMRKASLKVIDEAMNKDDATRIKYAAKQSRISNSYKKWIGQNLGLEAYDAIGKKKSFEAEFQAKIDADAELKSRYGNLLHDLEQSVINGKDVAFARDYFLEFYYYGPEIFRFASSFRSLVDLYAQPEHDQENIDKQLEKLNIKITGFFKNYDKTIDRHIFDVLWPFYNVGVPTEFKVNFESVIAEDLNNTEKLSKLFYEESFFSDEDALRELLGSSAKKFLKKVERDPVYLASFAISKNYSELVKPAYSASSAKVNLLMRDYARLQKQLFHENDFWPDANSTLRLSFGKAEGS
;
A
#
# COMPACT_ATOMS: atom_id res chain seq x y z
N MET A 1 -29.16 55.08 37.32
CA MET A 1 -27.91 54.33 37.60
C MET A 1 -28.20 52.84 37.48
N LYS A 2 -28.02 52.25 36.30
CA LYS A 2 -28.15 50.80 36.09
C LYS A 2 -26.74 50.22 36.00
N LYS A 3 -26.34 49.42 37.00
CA LYS A 3 -25.07 48.70 37.00
C LYS A 3 -25.22 47.48 36.08
N ILE A 4 -24.54 47.51 34.94
CA ILE A 4 -24.40 46.36 34.04
C ILE A 4 -23.25 45.52 34.59
N PHE A 5 -23.55 44.30 35.04
CA PHE A 5 -22.55 43.29 35.36
C PHE A 5 -22.15 42.60 34.05
N THR A 6 -20.97 42.91 33.55
CA THR A 6 -20.34 42.16 32.46
C THR A 6 -19.70 40.91 33.06
N ALA A 7 -20.31 39.75 32.84
CA ALA A 7 -19.69 38.46 33.15
C ALA A 7 -18.61 38.17 32.11
N LEU A 8 -17.35 38.19 32.53
CA LEU A 8 -16.19 37.81 31.74
C LEU A 8 -16.21 36.28 31.60
N PHE A 9 -16.68 35.75 30.47
CA PHE A 9 -16.51 34.35 30.10
C PHE A 9 -15.03 34.14 29.73
N ILE A 10 -14.24 33.66 30.68
CA ILE A 10 -12.91 33.13 30.40
C ILE A 10 -13.13 31.75 29.78
N SER A 11 -13.17 31.70 28.45
CA SER A 11 -13.01 30.44 27.72
C SER A 11 -11.58 29.96 27.91
N LEU A 12 -11.39 29.07 28.90
CA LEU A 12 -10.22 28.20 28.95
C LEU A 12 -10.27 27.33 27.69
N PHE A 13 -9.52 27.73 26.66
CA PHE A 13 -9.16 26.83 25.58
C PHE A 13 -8.28 25.75 26.22
N ILE A 14 -8.88 24.61 26.52
CA ILE A 14 -8.13 23.39 26.77
C ILE A 14 -7.56 23.04 25.41
N ASN A 15 -6.29 23.39 25.18
CA ASN A 15 -5.57 22.85 24.04
C ASN A 15 -5.49 21.34 24.28
N GLY A 16 -6.34 20.57 23.60
CA GLY A 16 -6.12 19.14 23.43
C GLY A 16 -4.80 18.99 22.71
N PHE A 17 -3.79 18.47 23.40
CA PHE A 17 -2.61 17.96 22.72
C PHE A 17 -3.01 16.58 22.20
N ALA A 18 -3.21 16.45 20.89
CA ALA A 18 -3.24 15.15 20.27
C ALA A 18 -1.90 14.46 20.60
N HIS A 19 -1.96 13.28 21.22
CA HIS A 19 -0.78 12.45 21.37
C HIS A 19 -0.45 11.88 20.00
N GLU A 20 0.54 12.50 19.34
CA GLU A 20 1.02 12.02 18.06
C GLU A 20 1.70 10.64 18.23
N GLY A 21 1.53 9.78 17.25
CA GLY A 21 2.33 8.56 17.12
C GLY A 21 1.60 7.28 16.76
N MET A 22 2.38 6.37 16.18
CA MET A 22 1.97 5.02 15.78
C MET A 22 2.89 4.00 16.46
N TRP A 23 2.54 3.62 17.67
CA TRP A 23 3.39 2.90 18.59
C TRP A 23 3.38 1.40 18.34
N LEU A 24 4.55 0.76 18.48
CA LEU A 24 4.57 -0.70 18.61
C LEU A 24 3.90 -1.08 19.94
N PRO A 25 3.09 -2.15 19.98
CA PRO A 25 2.40 -2.56 21.21
C PRO A 25 3.33 -2.85 22.38
N THR A 26 4.53 -3.33 22.08
CA THR A 26 5.59 -3.63 23.05
C THR A 26 6.30 -2.39 23.59
N LEU A 27 6.02 -1.20 23.04
CA LEU A 27 6.65 0.08 23.39
C LEU A 27 5.63 1.11 23.90
N LEU A 28 4.44 0.68 24.30
CA LEU A 28 3.38 1.58 24.75
C LEU A 28 3.69 2.21 26.11
N ASN A 29 3.47 3.53 26.22
CA ASN A 29 3.44 4.22 27.50
C ASN A 29 2.04 4.11 28.11
N ILE A 30 1.80 3.02 28.83
CA ILE A 30 0.49 2.72 29.44
C ILE A 30 0.08 3.77 30.46
N ASP A 31 1.03 4.33 31.22
CA ASP A 31 0.73 5.37 32.21
C ASP A 31 0.15 6.63 31.53
N ALA A 32 0.71 7.02 30.38
CA ALA A 32 0.17 8.12 29.58
C ALA A 32 -1.24 7.79 29.04
N MET A 33 -1.47 6.58 28.54
CA MET A 33 -2.79 6.17 28.07
C MET A 33 -3.83 6.15 29.19
N GLN A 34 -3.45 5.70 30.39
CA GLN A 34 -4.32 5.67 31.57
C GLN A 34 -4.64 7.07 32.08
N ALA A 35 -3.68 7.99 31.99
CA ALA A 35 -3.93 9.42 32.26
C ALA A 35 -4.97 10.03 31.30
N GLU A 36 -5.02 9.55 30.06
CA GLU A 36 -6.01 9.96 29.05
C GLU A 36 -7.36 9.23 29.16
N GLY A 37 -7.48 8.23 30.03
CA GLY A 37 -8.74 7.56 30.34
C GLY A 37 -8.78 6.06 30.07
N LEU A 38 -7.70 5.46 29.55
CA LEU A 38 -7.59 4.00 29.38
C LEU A 38 -7.82 3.29 30.73
N LYS A 39 -8.63 2.23 30.72
CA LYS A 39 -8.87 1.37 31.88
C LYS A 39 -8.18 0.01 31.80
N LEU A 40 -7.73 -0.36 30.61
CA LEU A 40 -7.03 -1.61 30.36
C LEU A 40 -5.59 -1.55 30.85
N SER A 41 -5.05 -2.71 31.18
CA SER A 41 -3.62 -2.91 31.45
C SER A 41 -2.82 -3.07 30.15
N ALA A 42 -1.49 -3.07 30.27
CA ALA A 42 -0.60 -3.41 29.16
C ALA A 42 -0.91 -4.80 28.57
N GLU A 43 -1.14 -5.78 29.45
CA GLU A 43 -1.35 -7.18 29.08
C GLU A 43 -2.70 -7.42 28.40
N ASP A 44 -3.71 -6.61 28.72
CA ASP A 44 -5.00 -6.62 28.01
C ASP A 44 -4.84 -6.17 26.55
N ILE A 45 -3.90 -5.27 26.27
CA ILE A 45 -3.61 -4.79 24.91
C ILE A 45 -2.74 -5.81 24.16
N TYR A 46 -1.60 -6.17 24.73
CA TYR A 46 -0.63 -7.10 24.14
C TYR A 46 -0.09 -8.07 25.19
N SER A 47 -0.35 -9.36 25.00
CA SER A 47 0.24 -10.44 25.78
C SER A 47 0.63 -11.61 24.89
N ILE A 48 1.71 -12.30 25.24
CA ILE A 48 2.12 -13.57 24.62
C ILE A 48 1.68 -14.78 25.47
N ASN A 49 1.30 -14.54 26.73
CA ASN A 49 1.00 -15.58 27.72
C ASN A 49 -0.49 -15.92 27.79
N HIS A 50 -1.35 -14.97 27.41
CA HIS A 50 -2.81 -15.14 27.36
C HIS A 50 -3.39 -14.31 26.21
N SER A 51 -4.69 -14.48 25.97
CA SER A 51 -5.42 -13.68 24.98
C SER A 51 -5.37 -12.18 25.32
N SER A 52 -5.19 -11.34 24.30
CA SER A 52 -5.26 -9.87 24.42
C SER A 52 -5.94 -9.25 23.20
N LEU A 53 -6.12 -7.93 23.18
CA LEU A 53 -6.73 -7.22 22.05
C LEU A 53 -6.06 -7.51 20.72
N LYS A 54 -4.72 -7.70 20.69
CA LYS A 54 -3.97 -8.03 19.47
C LYS A 54 -4.55 -9.22 18.71
N ASP A 55 -5.13 -10.19 19.43
CA ASP A 55 -5.65 -11.43 18.86
C ASP A 55 -6.99 -11.25 18.14
N ALA A 56 -7.62 -10.09 18.29
CA ALA A 56 -8.79 -9.70 17.51
C ALA A 56 -8.44 -8.79 16.33
N ILE A 57 -7.21 -8.27 16.22
CA ILE A 57 -6.82 -7.33 15.16
C ILE A 57 -6.15 -8.09 14.00
N VAL A 58 -6.65 -7.85 12.79
CA VAL A 58 -6.35 -8.64 11.60
C VAL A 58 -5.77 -7.78 10.50
N HIS A 59 -4.66 -8.22 9.91
CA HIS A 59 -4.14 -7.64 8.67
C HIS A 59 -4.91 -8.24 7.50
N PHE A 60 -5.89 -7.49 7.00
CA PHE A 60 -6.83 -7.93 5.99
C PHE A 60 -6.27 -7.73 4.58
N GLY A 61 -6.03 -8.83 3.87
CA GLY A 61 -5.50 -8.85 2.50
C GLY A 61 -4.14 -8.15 2.33
N GLY A 62 -3.41 -7.88 3.43
CA GLY A 62 -2.14 -7.17 3.42
C GLY A 62 -2.23 -5.65 3.20
N GLY A 63 -3.43 -5.08 3.12
CA GLY A 63 -3.63 -3.66 2.77
C GLY A 63 -4.60 -2.88 3.67
N CYS A 64 -5.39 -3.57 4.47
CA CYS A 64 -6.34 -2.98 5.40
C CYS A 64 -6.21 -3.59 6.80
N THR A 65 -6.79 -2.91 7.78
CA THR A 65 -7.06 -3.50 9.10
C THR A 65 -8.49 -4.04 9.13
N ALA A 66 -8.70 -5.07 9.92
CA ALA A 66 -10.00 -5.59 10.26
C ALA A 66 -9.98 -6.12 11.70
N GLU A 67 -11.15 -6.44 12.24
CA GLU A 67 -11.28 -6.88 13.62
C GLU A 67 -12.30 -8.01 13.79
N ILE A 68 -12.00 -8.95 14.68
CA ILE A 68 -12.90 -10.06 15.02
C ILE A 68 -13.96 -9.58 16.00
N ILE A 69 -15.23 -9.79 15.67
CA ILE A 69 -16.39 -9.31 16.44
C ILE A 69 -17.31 -10.45 16.91
N SER A 70 -16.93 -11.71 16.70
CA SER A 70 -17.66 -12.85 17.25
C SER A 70 -16.76 -14.04 17.55
N ASP A 71 -17.26 -14.96 18.36
CA ASP A 71 -16.64 -16.26 18.71
C ASP A 71 -16.68 -17.30 17.57
N GLN A 72 -17.13 -16.90 16.38
CA GLN A 72 -17.28 -17.73 15.17
C GLN A 72 -16.63 -17.06 13.95
N GLY A 73 -15.53 -16.34 14.19
CA GLY A 73 -14.65 -15.83 13.14
C GLY A 73 -15.24 -14.71 12.30
N LEU A 74 -16.31 -14.06 12.77
CA LEU A 74 -16.89 -12.90 12.08
C LEU A 74 -15.93 -11.72 12.19
N LEU A 75 -15.63 -11.12 11.06
CA LEU A 75 -14.65 -10.05 10.89
C LEU A 75 -15.33 -8.81 10.32
N LEU A 76 -15.09 -7.66 10.94
CA LEU A 76 -15.52 -6.34 10.48
C LEU A 76 -14.34 -5.61 9.84
N THR A 77 -14.57 -4.93 8.73
CA THR A 77 -13.59 -4.05 8.07
C THR A 77 -14.33 -2.98 7.27
N ASN A 78 -13.63 -2.04 6.64
CA ASN A 78 -14.28 -1.03 5.82
C ASN A 78 -14.90 -1.61 4.54
N HIS A 79 -15.99 -1.00 4.05
CA HIS A 79 -16.60 -1.34 2.77
C HIS A 79 -15.58 -1.17 1.64
N HIS A 80 -14.77 -0.11 1.66
CA HIS A 80 -13.74 0.10 0.63
C HIS A 80 -12.63 -0.98 0.65
N CYS A 81 -12.37 -1.61 1.80
CA CYS A 81 -11.46 -2.75 1.93
C CYS A 81 -12.04 -4.02 1.31
N GLY A 82 -13.34 -4.26 1.52
CA GLY A 82 -14.10 -5.34 0.87
C GLY A 82 -14.46 -5.09 -0.60
N TYR A 83 -14.33 -3.85 -1.09
CA TYR A 83 -14.93 -3.39 -2.35
C TYR A 83 -14.53 -4.21 -3.58
N SER A 84 -13.25 -4.59 -3.69
CA SER A 84 -12.79 -5.43 -4.80
C SER A 84 -13.41 -6.83 -4.78
N ARG A 85 -13.78 -7.33 -3.60
CA ARG A 85 -14.45 -8.64 -3.44
C ARG A 85 -15.94 -8.52 -3.75
N ILE A 86 -16.58 -7.46 -3.27
CA ILE A 86 -17.98 -7.14 -3.60
C ILE A 86 -18.13 -6.99 -5.13
N GLN A 87 -17.23 -6.24 -5.77
CA GLN A 87 -17.19 -6.07 -7.22
C GLN A 87 -16.94 -7.40 -7.96
N LYS A 88 -16.03 -8.24 -7.47
CA LYS A 88 -15.73 -9.54 -8.09
C LYS A 88 -16.96 -10.45 -8.15
N HIS A 89 -17.83 -10.38 -7.14
CA HIS A 89 -19.08 -11.15 -7.07
C HIS A 89 -20.27 -10.46 -7.75
N SER A 90 -20.14 -9.20 -8.15
CA SER A 90 -21.21 -8.46 -8.79
C SER A 90 -21.34 -8.81 -10.29
N SER A 91 -22.58 -8.78 -10.78
CA SER A 91 -22.94 -8.87 -12.20
C SER A 91 -24.12 -7.94 -12.51
N LEU A 92 -24.60 -7.92 -13.76
CA LEU A 92 -25.82 -7.17 -14.11
C LEU A 92 -27.06 -7.75 -13.41
N GLU A 93 -27.09 -9.07 -13.23
CA GLU A 93 -28.16 -9.79 -12.56
C GLU A 93 -28.08 -9.62 -11.03
N ASN A 94 -26.88 -9.69 -10.47
CA ASN A 94 -26.62 -9.60 -9.04
C ASN A 94 -25.64 -8.46 -8.74
N ASP A 95 -26.14 -7.22 -8.74
CA ASP A 95 -25.30 -6.04 -8.49
C ASP A 95 -25.15 -5.76 -6.99
N TYR A 96 -24.23 -6.46 -6.34
CA TYR A 96 -23.95 -6.28 -4.91
C TYR A 96 -23.33 -4.92 -4.58
N LEU A 97 -22.69 -4.25 -5.55
CA LEU A 97 -22.24 -2.87 -5.34
C LEU A 97 -23.42 -1.93 -5.12
N LYS A 98 -24.48 -2.05 -5.92
CA LYS A 98 -25.67 -1.20 -5.82
C LYS A 98 -26.60 -1.62 -4.70
N ASN A 99 -26.83 -2.92 -4.54
CA ASN A 99 -27.88 -3.46 -3.67
C ASN A 99 -27.38 -3.94 -2.30
N GLY A 100 -26.06 -4.02 -2.11
CA GLY A 100 -25.47 -4.70 -0.97
C GLY A 100 -25.58 -6.23 -1.09
N PHE A 101 -25.05 -6.93 -0.09
CA PHE A 101 -25.06 -8.38 -0.01
C PHE A 101 -25.19 -8.79 1.47
N TRP A 102 -26.00 -9.81 1.77
CA TRP A 102 -26.14 -10.36 3.12
C TRP A 102 -26.41 -11.86 3.02
N ALA A 103 -25.45 -12.67 3.45
CA ALA A 103 -25.63 -14.11 3.60
C ALA A 103 -26.54 -14.40 4.80
N ILE A 104 -27.69 -15.01 4.58
CA ILE A 104 -28.63 -15.40 5.64
C ILE A 104 -28.13 -16.65 6.37
N THR A 105 -27.46 -17.54 5.62
CA THR A 105 -26.86 -18.77 6.11
C THR A 105 -25.37 -18.84 5.77
N ARG A 106 -24.61 -19.69 6.47
CA ARG A 106 -23.16 -19.87 6.23
C ARG A 106 -22.86 -20.38 4.82
N ASP A 107 -23.77 -21.17 4.25
CA ASP A 107 -23.63 -21.76 2.91
C ASP A 107 -23.78 -20.71 1.78
N GLU A 108 -24.40 -19.56 2.09
CA GLU A 108 -24.53 -18.42 1.18
C GLU A 108 -23.29 -17.51 1.18
N GLU A 109 -22.36 -17.67 2.13
CA GLU A 109 -21.18 -16.81 2.25
C GLU A 109 -20.24 -16.97 1.03
N LEU A 110 -19.87 -15.85 0.39
CA LEU A 110 -19.18 -15.88 -0.90
C LEU A 110 -17.66 -16.01 -0.75
N LYS A 111 -17.10 -17.05 -1.34
CA LYS A 111 -15.67 -17.41 -1.26
C LYS A 111 -14.79 -16.37 -1.96
N ASN A 112 -13.63 -16.04 -1.37
CA ASN A 112 -12.69 -15.07 -1.95
C ASN A 112 -11.28 -15.67 -2.13
N PRO A 113 -11.04 -16.49 -3.16
CA PRO A 113 -9.71 -17.02 -3.44
C PRO A 113 -8.66 -15.91 -3.54
N GLY A 114 -7.55 -16.08 -2.82
CA GLY A 114 -6.44 -15.12 -2.74
C GLY A 114 -6.64 -13.96 -1.76
N LEU A 115 -7.76 -13.92 -1.01
CA LEU A 115 -7.90 -13.05 0.16
C LEU A 115 -7.33 -13.76 1.39
N THR A 116 -6.61 -13.03 2.24
CA THR A 116 -6.02 -13.57 3.47
C THR A 116 -6.39 -12.73 4.67
N ALA A 117 -6.41 -13.36 5.84
CA ALA A 117 -6.52 -12.72 7.14
C ALA A 117 -5.30 -13.13 7.98
N THR A 118 -4.46 -12.17 8.36
CA THR A 118 -3.21 -12.46 9.09
C THR A 118 -3.26 -11.87 10.49
N PHE A 119 -3.02 -12.71 11.50
CA PHE A 119 -2.91 -12.32 12.91
C PHE A 119 -1.44 -12.20 13.33
N ILE A 120 -1.18 -11.33 14.30
CA ILE A 120 0.14 -11.24 14.96
C ILE A 120 0.15 -12.16 16.19
N VAL A 121 0.97 -13.21 16.11
CA VAL A 121 1.18 -14.15 17.22
C VAL A 121 2.13 -13.51 18.24
N GLN A 122 3.26 -12.97 17.76
CA GLN A 122 4.32 -12.44 18.61
C GLN A 122 5.13 -11.35 17.90
N ILE A 123 5.59 -10.37 18.66
CA ILE A 123 6.53 -9.32 18.29
C ILE A 123 7.72 -9.40 19.25
N ILE A 124 8.94 -9.43 18.72
CA ILE A 124 10.18 -9.57 19.49
C ILE A 124 11.18 -8.54 19.01
N ASP A 125 11.79 -7.80 19.94
CA ASP A 125 12.97 -6.98 19.61
C ASP A 125 14.16 -7.93 19.39
N VAL A 126 14.67 -7.93 18.17
CA VAL A 126 15.80 -8.77 17.77
C VAL A 126 16.96 -7.89 17.28
N THR A 127 16.98 -6.61 17.67
CA THR A 127 17.97 -5.64 17.19
C THR A 127 19.38 -6.13 17.46
N ASP A 128 19.69 -6.54 18.69
CA ASP A 128 21.04 -6.99 19.06
C ASP A 128 21.43 -8.28 18.35
N LEU A 129 20.49 -9.21 18.14
CA LEU A 129 20.73 -10.48 17.45
C LEU A 129 20.98 -10.26 15.95
N VAL A 130 20.21 -9.36 15.32
CA VAL A 130 20.36 -9.03 13.91
C VAL A 130 21.62 -8.23 13.65
N LEU A 131 22.03 -7.39 14.62
CA LEU A 131 23.23 -6.57 14.55
C LEU A 131 24.48 -7.23 15.13
N ASP A 132 24.39 -8.48 15.59
CA ASP A 132 25.55 -9.23 16.02
C ASP A 132 26.61 -9.28 14.93
N SER A 133 27.87 -9.13 15.34
CA SER A 133 29.03 -9.08 14.44
C SER A 133 29.03 -7.89 13.45
N ILE A 134 28.26 -6.83 13.74
CA ILE A 134 28.31 -5.55 13.00
C ILE A 134 28.80 -4.44 13.93
N ASP A 135 29.86 -3.73 13.50
CA ASP A 135 30.40 -2.56 14.19
C ASP A 135 30.30 -1.28 13.33
N GLU A 136 30.76 -0.15 13.87
CA GLU A 136 30.74 1.15 13.18
C GLU A 136 31.59 1.18 11.90
N ASN A 137 32.56 0.26 11.75
CA ASN A 137 33.49 0.22 10.62
C ASN A 137 33.09 -0.82 9.56
N THR A 138 32.01 -1.57 9.80
CA THR A 138 31.55 -2.62 8.91
C THR A 138 31.05 -2.00 7.60
N PRO A 139 31.63 -2.36 6.43
CA PRO A 139 31.17 -1.84 5.15
C PRO A 139 29.69 -2.15 4.92
N GLU A 140 28.93 -1.20 4.37
CA GLU A 140 27.47 -1.37 4.25
C GLU A 140 27.06 -2.61 3.44
N GLU A 141 27.79 -2.94 2.37
CA GLU A 141 27.53 -4.14 1.58
C GLU A 141 27.66 -5.42 2.41
N VAL A 142 28.63 -5.45 3.33
CA VAL A 142 28.84 -6.56 4.27
C VAL A 142 27.75 -6.57 5.32
N ARG A 143 27.41 -5.40 5.90
CA ARG A 143 26.32 -5.23 6.88
C ARG A 143 24.99 -5.76 6.33
N VAL A 144 24.63 -5.42 5.10
CA VAL A 144 23.39 -5.91 4.46
C VAL A 144 23.39 -7.44 4.36
N GLY A 145 24.53 -8.04 4.06
CA GLY A 145 24.70 -9.50 4.02
C GLY A 145 24.49 -10.15 5.39
N ILE A 146 25.13 -9.61 6.43
CA ILE A 146 25.02 -10.10 7.82
C ILE A 146 23.58 -9.96 8.33
N VAL A 147 22.99 -8.77 8.22
CA VAL A 147 21.59 -8.52 8.63
C VAL A 147 20.65 -9.52 7.97
N LYS A 148 20.83 -9.79 6.67
CA LYS A 148 20.01 -10.77 5.94
C LYS A 148 20.21 -12.18 6.47
N ALA A 149 21.45 -12.61 6.70
CA ALA A 149 21.76 -13.95 7.20
C ALA A 149 21.16 -14.17 8.60
N ASN A 150 21.45 -13.28 9.56
CA ASN A 150 20.96 -13.36 10.93
C ASN A 150 19.41 -13.30 10.95
N SER A 151 18.80 -12.47 10.10
CA SER A 151 17.34 -12.41 9.99
C SER A 151 16.71 -13.70 9.50
N LEU A 152 17.37 -14.43 8.59
CA LEU A 152 16.87 -15.71 8.07
C LEU A 152 16.95 -16.81 9.12
N GLU A 153 18.04 -16.86 9.88
CA GLU A 153 18.21 -17.79 11.00
C GLU A 153 17.12 -17.60 12.07
N LEU A 154 16.88 -16.35 12.48
CA LEU A 154 15.80 -16.02 13.42
C LEU A 154 14.41 -16.37 12.86
N VAL A 155 14.17 -16.17 11.56
CA VAL A 155 12.89 -16.58 10.96
C VAL A 155 12.72 -18.10 11.01
N GLU A 156 13.76 -18.87 10.71
CA GLU A 156 13.73 -20.32 10.77
C GLU A 156 13.49 -20.82 12.19
N GLU A 157 14.22 -20.28 13.19
CA GLU A 157 14.06 -20.65 14.60
C GLU A 157 12.61 -20.55 15.09
N TYR A 158 11.91 -19.47 14.71
CA TYR A 158 10.55 -19.20 15.18
C TYR A 158 9.44 -19.81 14.30
N THR A 159 9.78 -20.47 13.20
CA THR A 159 8.78 -21.07 12.29
C THR A 159 8.96 -22.56 12.07
N LYS A 160 10.14 -23.10 12.39
CA LYS A 160 10.46 -24.52 12.23
C LYS A 160 9.44 -25.41 12.95
N ASP A 161 8.95 -26.42 12.23
CA ASP A 161 7.95 -27.39 12.71
C ASP A 161 6.61 -26.77 13.17
N THR A 162 6.28 -25.57 12.66
CA THR A 162 5.00 -24.89 12.89
C THR A 162 4.31 -24.49 11.57
N HIS A 163 3.04 -24.10 11.63
CA HIS A 163 2.33 -23.48 10.49
C HIS A 163 2.48 -21.94 10.44
N TYR A 164 3.20 -21.35 11.40
CA TYR A 164 3.40 -19.92 11.45
C TYR A 164 4.35 -19.43 10.36
N ASN A 165 4.30 -18.12 10.13
CA ASN A 165 5.23 -17.41 9.25
C ASN A 165 5.83 -16.25 10.02
N ALA A 166 7.14 -16.04 9.91
CA ALA A 166 7.81 -14.93 10.58
C ALA A 166 8.47 -13.97 9.58
N LYS A 167 8.72 -12.74 10.03
CA LYS A 167 9.48 -11.75 9.27
C LYS A 167 10.21 -10.80 10.22
N VAL A 168 11.52 -10.66 10.03
CA VAL A 168 12.28 -9.54 10.60
C VAL A 168 11.99 -8.28 9.79
N VAL A 169 11.60 -7.22 10.48
CA VAL A 169 11.29 -5.92 9.89
C VAL A 169 12.22 -4.87 10.48
N ALA A 170 12.87 -4.10 9.61
CA ALA A 170 13.69 -2.95 10.00
C ALA A 170 12.82 -1.73 10.30
N PHE A 171 13.19 -0.99 11.35
CA PHE A 171 12.60 0.27 11.77
C PHE A 171 13.67 1.35 11.79
N ASN A 172 13.24 2.61 11.61
CA ASN A 172 14.11 3.78 11.65
C ASN A 172 15.36 3.60 10.77
N TYR A 173 15.15 3.24 9.50
CA TYR A 173 16.24 3.02 8.53
C TYR A 173 17.28 1.97 8.95
N GLY A 174 16.88 0.97 9.75
CA GLY A 174 17.75 -0.11 10.20
C GLY A 174 18.50 0.19 11.51
N ASN A 175 18.00 1.14 12.31
CA ASN A 175 18.45 1.35 13.68
C ASN A 175 17.81 0.38 14.69
N ALA A 176 16.69 -0.28 14.32
CA ALA A 176 16.04 -1.29 15.14
C ALA A 176 15.43 -2.39 14.26
N TYR A 177 15.32 -3.60 14.79
CA TYR A 177 14.77 -4.76 14.09
C TYR A 177 13.83 -5.54 15.00
N TYR A 178 12.61 -5.80 14.50
CA TYR A 178 11.62 -6.60 15.21
C TYR A 178 11.21 -7.81 14.38
N LEU A 179 11.16 -8.98 15.02
CA LEU A 179 10.61 -10.21 14.46
C LEU A 179 9.10 -10.24 14.70
N PHE A 180 8.32 -10.40 13.64
CA PHE A 180 6.88 -10.60 13.70
C PHE A 180 6.55 -12.04 13.35
N VAL A 181 6.09 -12.82 14.33
CA VAL A 181 5.51 -14.16 14.11
C VAL A 181 4.02 -14.00 13.82
N LYS A 182 3.54 -14.65 12.77
CA LYS A 182 2.23 -14.44 12.17
C LYS A 182 1.54 -15.75 11.86
N GLU A 183 0.22 -15.68 11.84
CA GLU A 183 -0.65 -16.78 11.44
C GLU A 183 -1.59 -16.29 10.35
N THR A 184 -1.58 -16.93 9.18
CA THR A 184 -2.27 -16.43 7.97
C THR A 184 -3.31 -17.41 7.48
N PHE A 185 -4.58 -17.03 7.58
CA PHE A 185 -5.75 -17.78 7.08
C PHE A 185 -6.08 -17.42 5.64
N LYS A 186 -6.57 -18.40 4.86
CA LYS A 186 -6.76 -18.28 3.41
C LYS A 186 -8.20 -18.51 2.93
N ASP A 187 -9.07 -19.08 3.76
CA ASP A 187 -10.50 -19.22 3.45
C ASP A 187 -11.30 -18.08 4.11
N ILE A 188 -11.42 -16.97 3.39
CA ILE A 188 -12.12 -15.77 3.85
C ILE A 188 -13.36 -15.54 2.98
N ARG A 189 -14.54 -15.58 3.60
CA ARG A 189 -15.83 -15.50 2.89
C ARG A 189 -16.54 -14.19 3.17
N LEU A 190 -17.15 -13.59 2.16
CA LEU A 190 -17.96 -12.37 2.30
C LEU A 190 -19.29 -12.76 2.94
N VAL A 191 -19.64 -12.08 4.03
CA VAL A 191 -20.88 -12.30 4.79
C VAL A 191 -21.87 -11.18 4.56
N GLY A 192 -21.41 -9.94 4.57
CA GLY A 192 -22.27 -8.77 4.53
C GLY A 192 -21.59 -7.55 3.93
N ALA A 193 -22.32 -6.78 3.15
CA ALA A 193 -21.91 -5.46 2.69
C ALA A 193 -23.17 -4.59 2.49
N PRO A 194 -23.21 -3.37 3.03
CA PRO A 194 -24.27 -2.44 2.70
C PRO A 194 -24.19 -2.02 1.22
N PRO A 195 -25.29 -1.52 0.64
CA PRO A 195 -25.25 -0.80 -0.63
C PRO A 195 -24.13 0.25 -0.69
N SER A 196 -23.52 0.47 -1.85
CA SER A 196 -22.50 1.53 -2.02
C SER A 196 -23.04 2.93 -1.72
N ALA A 197 -24.36 3.13 -1.85
CA ALA A 197 -25.02 4.37 -1.42
C ALA A 197 -24.88 4.63 0.09
N ILE A 198 -24.60 3.60 0.91
CA ILE A 198 -24.29 3.70 2.34
C ILE A 198 -22.78 3.54 2.55
N GLY A 199 -22.21 2.45 2.03
CA GLY A 199 -20.79 2.09 2.19
C GLY A 199 -19.79 3.07 1.57
N LYS A 200 -20.24 3.87 0.61
CA LYS A 200 -19.49 4.95 -0.03
C LYS A 200 -20.38 6.18 -0.23
N PHE A 201 -21.28 6.47 0.72
CA PHE A 201 -22.11 7.68 0.71
C PHE A 201 -21.23 8.94 0.52
N GLY A 202 -21.68 9.86 -0.34
CA GLY A 202 -20.90 11.04 -0.75
C GLY A 202 -19.87 10.76 -1.84
N GLY A 203 -19.61 9.48 -2.14
CA GLY A 203 -18.72 9.05 -3.22
C GLY A 203 -17.33 9.67 -3.09
N ASP A 204 -16.81 10.11 -4.23
CA ASP A 204 -15.52 10.77 -4.23
C ASP A 204 -15.62 12.17 -3.61
N THR A 205 -16.72 12.93 -3.80
CA THR A 205 -16.93 14.28 -3.26
C THR A 205 -16.59 14.37 -1.78
N ASP A 206 -17.12 13.47 -0.96
CA ASP A 206 -16.93 13.49 0.49
C ASP A 206 -15.65 12.78 0.93
N ASN A 207 -14.92 12.09 0.03
CA ASN A 207 -13.67 11.43 0.39
C ASN A 207 -12.62 12.45 0.88
N TRP A 208 -11.98 12.14 2.02
CA TRP A 208 -11.08 13.03 2.77
C TRP A 208 -11.71 14.30 3.38
N VAL A 209 -13.05 14.37 3.49
CA VAL A 209 -13.77 15.53 4.06
C VAL A 209 -14.49 15.18 5.38
N TRP A 210 -14.58 16.15 6.29
CA TRP A 210 -15.49 16.19 7.45
C TRP A 210 -16.39 17.44 7.33
N PRO A 211 -17.69 17.42 7.70
CA PRO A 211 -18.50 16.32 8.23
C PRO A 211 -18.62 15.11 7.29
N ARG A 212 -18.77 13.90 7.86
CA ARG A 212 -18.91 12.64 7.09
C ARG A 212 -20.10 11.82 7.59
N HIS A 213 -20.83 11.21 6.64
CA HIS A 213 -22.05 10.43 6.91
C HIS A 213 -22.01 9.03 6.23
N THR A 214 -20.82 8.47 6.05
CA THR A 214 -20.62 7.20 5.33
C THR A 214 -20.63 6.01 6.28
N GLY A 215 -21.48 5.02 6.01
CA GLY A 215 -21.48 3.73 6.70
C GLY A 215 -20.45 2.78 6.11
N ASP A 216 -19.16 3.15 6.16
CA ASP A 216 -18.06 2.44 5.49
C ASP A 216 -17.66 1.16 6.23
N PHE A 217 -18.47 0.10 6.10
CA PHE A 217 -18.20 -1.20 6.67
C PHE A 217 -18.58 -2.37 5.75
N SER A 218 -17.94 -3.52 5.94
CA SER A 218 -18.29 -4.81 5.36
C SER A 218 -17.88 -5.92 6.32
N ILE A 219 -18.50 -7.09 6.16
CA ILE A 219 -18.37 -8.22 7.06
C ILE A 219 -17.90 -9.44 6.29
N PHE A 220 -16.88 -10.10 6.82
CA PHE A 220 -16.36 -11.36 6.32
C PHE A 220 -16.34 -12.41 7.44
N ARG A 221 -16.07 -13.66 7.10
CA ARG A 221 -15.80 -14.72 8.06
C ARG A 221 -14.54 -15.48 7.68
N ILE A 222 -13.73 -15.78 8.69
CA ILE A 222 -12.54 -16.63 8.57
C ILE A 222 -12.94 -18.09 8.81
N TYR A 223 -12.47 -18.97 7.94
CA TYR A 223 -12.62 -20.43 8.05
C TYR A 223 -11.27 -21.12 8.18
N THR A 224 -11.30 -22.29 8.81
CA THR A 224 -10.15 -23.17 9.08
C THR A 224 -10.45 -24.59 8.64
N ASP A 225 -9.44 -25.44 8.59
CA ASP A 225 -9.69 -26.88 8.59
C ASP A 225 -10.42 -27.31 9.89
N PRO A 226 -10.94 -28.55 9.96
CA PRO A 226 -11.62 -29.06 11.16
C PRO A 226 -10.77 -29.07 12.44
N ASP A 227 -9.43 -29.07 12.31
CA ASP A 227 -8.48 -29.03 13.43
C ASP A 227 -8.19 -27.60 13.91
N GLY A 228 -8.70 -26.58 13.20
CA GLY A 228 -8.54 -25.17 13.54
C GLY A 228 -7.34 -24.49 12.86
N ASN A 229 -6.64 -25.17 11.94
CA ASN A 229 -5.46 -24.62 11.27
C ASN A 229 -5.84 -23.81 10.02
N PRO A 230 -4.97 -22.87 9.60
CA PRO A 230 -5.11 -22.22 8.31
C PRO A 230 -5.11 -23.21 7.14
N ALA A 231 -6.19 -23.17 6.36
CA ALA A 231 -6.33 -23.96 5.15
C ALA A 231 -6.80 -23.11 3.98
N ASP A 232 -6.53 -23.59 2.76
CA ASP A 232 -7.23 -23.12 1.57
C ASP A 232 -8.72 -23.51 1.65
N TYR A 233 -9.54 -22.94 0.77
CA TYR A 233 -10.97 -23.22 0.76
C TYR A 233 -11.27 -24.73 0.62
N ASN A 234 -12.13 -25.23 1.51
CA ASN A 234 -12.75 -26.55 1.45
C ASN A 234 -14.21 -26.44 1.95
N GLU A 235 -15.10 -27.28 1.44
CA GLU A 235 -16.48 -27.39 1.90
C GLU A 235 -16.58 -27.85 3.36
N GLU A 236 -15.63 -28.66 3.82
CA GLU A 236 -15.56 -29.16 5.19
C GLU A 236 -14.95 -28.15 6.17
N ASN A 237 -14.42 -27.03 5.69
CA ASN A 237 -13.86 -26.00 6.56
C ASN A 237 -14.93 -25.45 7.51
N ILE A 238 -14.52 -25.18 8.75
CA ILE A 238 -15.39 -24.65 9.80
C ILE A 238 -15.03 -23.20 10.15
N PRO A 239 -15.97 -22.40 10.70
CA PRO A 239 -15.65 -21.07 11.18
C PRO A 239 -14.52 -21.07 12.21
N LEU A 240 -13.60 -20.11 12.08
CA LEU A 240 -12.53 -19.89 13.06
C LEU A 240 -13.14 -19.66 14.44
N LYS A 241 -12.66 -20.40 15.44
CA LYS A 241 -12.84 -20.06 16.86
C LYS A 241 -11.67 -19.16 17.28
N PRO A 242 -11.87 -17.84 17.40
CA PRO A 242 -10.76 -16.92 17.63
C PRO A 242 -10.26 -16.98 19.07
N ARG A 243 -9.00 -16.57 19.29
CA ARG A 243 -8.44 -16.42 20.65
C ARG A 243 -9.10 -15.25 21.41
N HIS A 244 -9.48 -14.19 20.70
CA HIS A 244 -10.18 -13.02 21.24
C HIS A 244 -11.20 -12.48 20.22
N HIS A 245 -12.23 -11.78 20.68
CA HIS A 245 -13.13 -10.99 19.83
C HIS A 245 -13.56 -9.72 20.57
N LEU A 246 -13.77 -8.64 19.83
CA LEU A 246 -14.16 -7.36 20.38
C LEU A 246 -15.66 -7.32 20.66
N PRO A 247 -16.10 -7.04 21.90
CA PRO A 247 -17.50 -6.74 22.18
C PRO A 247 -17.86 -5.37 21.56
N ILE A 248 -19.11 -5.23 21.13
CA ILE A 248 -19.61 -3.99 20.54
C ILE A 248 -20.31 -3.15 21.61
N ASN A 249 -19.82 -1.94 21.85
CA ASN A 249 -20.49 -0.98 22.73
C ASN A 249 -21.72 -0.40 22.02
N MET A 250 -22.90 -0.52 22.65
CA MET A 250 -24.17 0.00 22.13
C MET A 250 -24.59 1.33 22.76
N ASP A 251 -23.83 1.83 23.76
CA ASP A 251 -24.17 3.04 24.51
C ASP A 251 -23.73 4.35 23.81
N GLY A 252 -23.03 4.23 22.68
CA GLY A 252 -22.51 5.37 21.91
C GLY A 252 -21.15 5.87 22.40
N ILE A 253 -20.72 7.01 21.85
CA ILE A 253 -19.45 7.69 22.16
C ILE A 253 -19.77 9.16 22.46
N GLN A 254 -19.10 9.73 23.46
CA GLN A 254 -19.19 11.13 23.84
C GLN A 254 -17.88 11.87 23.56
N GLU A 255 -17.97 13.20 23.40
CA GLU A 255 -16.78 14.04 23.29
C GLU A 255 -15.91 13.90 24.55
N GLY A 256 -14.61 13.73 24.36
CA GLY A 256 -13.63 13.50 25.43
C GLY A 256 -13.45 12.04 25.83
N ASP A 257 -14.25 11.10 25.32
CA ASP A 257 -14.07 9.67 25.59
C ASP A 257 -12.70 9.21 25.07
N PHE A 258 -12.02 8.36 25.85
CA PHE A 258 -10.78 7.74 25.43
C PHE A 258 -11.02 6.86 24.20
N THR A 259 -10.16 7.02 23.19
CA THR A 259 -10.18 6.23 21.97
C THR A 259 -8.78 5.70 21.67
N MET A 260 -8.73 4.48 21.14
CA MET A 260 -7.50 3.93 20.56
C MET A 260 -7.81 3.20 19.27
N VAL A 261 -6.89 3.29 18.33
CA VAL A 261 -6.96 2.62 17.02
C VAL A 261 -5.79 1.67 16.92
N TYR A 262 -6.09 0.40 16.67
CA TYR A 262 -5.11 -0.67 16.62
C TYR A 262 -5.14 -1.30 15.22
N GLY A 263 -4.03 -1.23 14.46
CA GLY A 263 -4.04 -1.67 13.07
C GLY A 263 -2.71 -1.65 12.36
N PHE A 264 -2.74 -1.73 11.03
CA PHE A 264 -1.55 -1.91 10.18
C PHE A 264 -1.33 -0.70 9.27
N PRO A 265 -0.90 0.46 9.81
CA PRO A 265 -0.69 1.66 8.99
C PRO A 265 0.35 1.38 7.90
N GLY A 266 0.03 1.77 6.68
CA GLY A 266 0.80 1.43 5.49
C GLY A 266 2.23 1.96 5.53
N ARG A 267 2.37 3.28 5.37
CA ARG A 267 3.65 4.01 5.42
C ARG A 267 3.46 5.44 5.88
N THR A 268 4.42 5.93 6.66
CA THR A 268 4.61 7.35 6.97
C THR A 268 6.04 7.75 6.62
N TYR A 269 6.29 9.06 6.62
CA TYR A 269 7.58 9.67 6.34
C TYR A 269 7.74 10.90 7.25
N GLU A 270 7.63 10.70 8.55
CA GLU A 270 7.62 11.78 9.53
C GLU A 270 8.99 12.48 9.59
N TYR A 271 10.04 11.67 9.63
CA TYR A 271 11.41 12.10 9.93
C TYR A 271 12.25 12.50 8.71
N ILE A 272 11.65 12.57 7.51
CA ILE A 272 12.36 12.95 6.28
C ILE A 272 12.78 14.42 6.30
N ASP A 273 13.81 14.76 5.53
CA ASP A 273 14.31 16.12 5.38
C ASP A 273 13.39 16.99 4.49
N HIS A 274 13.63 18.30 4.52
CA HIS A 274 12.83 19.26 3.78
C HIS A 274 12.92 19.07 2.25
N ASN A 275 14.04 18.59 1.69
CA ASN A 275 14.17 18.39 0.25
C ASN A 275 13.30 17.21 -0.22
N ALA A 276 13.17 16.16 0.60
CA ALA A 276 12.25 15.07 0.31
C ALA A 276 10.80 15.56 0.31
N VAL A 277 10.41 16.43 1.26
CA VAL A 277 9.07 17.06 1.25
C VAL A 277 8.88 17.97 0.04
N ASP A 278 9.87 18.80 -0.29
CA ASP A 278 9.85 19.66 -1.46
C ASP A 278 9.65 18.86 -2.76
N TYR A 279 10.39 17.76 -2.93
CA TYR A 279 10.20 16.86 -4.06
C TYR A 279 8.77 16.31 -4.14
N VAL A 280 8.19 15.89 -3.02
CA VAL A 280 6.80 15.40 -3.01
C VAL A 280 5.83 16.50 -3.43
N VAL A 281 5.91 17.68 -2.81
CA VAL A 281 4.95 18.78 -3.01
C VAL A 281 5.09 19.41 -4.39
N ASN A 282 6.31 19.71 -4.81
CA ASN A 282 6.59 20.54 -5.98
C ASN A 282 6.93 19.77 -7.26
N VAL A 283 7.16 18.44 -7.18
CA VAL A 283 7.59 17.64 -8.33
C VAL A 283 6.71 16.40 -8.53
N SER A 284 6.66 15.50 -7.54
CA SER A 284 6.00 14.19 -7.67
C SER A 284 4.47 14.31 -7.69
N ASN A 285 3.88 14.91 -6.65
CA ASN A 285 2.42 14.99 -6.53
C ASN A 285 1.76 15.78 -7.67
N PRO A 286 2.26 16.95 -8.11
CA PRO A 286 1.62 17.70 -9.20
C PRO A 286 1.48 16.88 -10.49
N MET A 287 2.55 16.19 -10.90
CA MET A 287 2.53 15.32 -12.08
C MET A 287 1.52 14.17 -11.92
N ARG A 288 1.56 13.49 -10.77
CA ARG A 288 0.67 12.36 -10.48
C ARG A 288 -0.79 12.76 -10.42
N ILE A 289 -1.09 13.93 -9.86
CA ILE A 289 -2.44 14.50 -9.78
C ILE A 289 -2.99 14.73 -11.18
N GLU A 290 -2.23 15.36 -12.08
CA GLU A 290 -2.69 15.65 -13.43
C GLU A 290 -2.86 14.38 -14.29
N MET A 291 -1.95 13.41 -14.19
CA MET A 291 -2.11 12.12 -14.88
C MET A 291 -3.38 11.40 -14.39
N ARG A 292 -3.58 11.28 -13.07
CA ARG A 292 -4.76 10.58 -12.54
C ARG A 292 -6.07 11.30 -12.83
N LYS A 293 -6.08 12.63 -12.82
CA LYS A 293 -7.22 13.43 -13.24
C LYS A 293 -7.60 13.15 -14.69
N ALA A 294 -6.61 13.03 -15.58
CA ALA A 294 -6.85 12.69 -16.98
C ALA A 294 -7.47 11.29 -17.13
N SER A 295 -6.93 10.28 -16.43
CA SER A 295 -7.50 8.92 -16.44
C SER A 295 -8.90 8.85 -15.82
N LEU A 296 -9.11 9.50 -14.66
CA LEU A 296 -10.41 9.51 -13.98
C LEU A 296 -11.49 10.13 -14.85
N LYS A 297 -11.18 11.22 -15.57
CA LYS A 297 -12.12 11.81 -16.52
C LYS A 297 -12.63 10.77 -17.53
N VAL A 298 -11.72 10.01 -18.16
CA VAL A 298 -12.08 8.97 -19.13
C VAL A 298 -12.92 7.86 -18.48
N ILE A 299 -12.48 7.38 -17.31
CA ILE A 299 -13.14 6.27 -16.60
C ILE A 299 -14.53 6.69 -16.13
N ASP A 300 -14.66 7.85 -15.49
CA ASP A 300 -15.92 8.35 -14.94
C ASP A 300 -16.93 8.63 -16.07
N GLU A 301 -16.50 9.25 -17.18
CA GLU A 301 -17.35 9.45 -18.36
C GLU A 301 -17.86 8.11 -18.95
N ALA A 302 -17.05 7.05 -18.92
CA ALA A 302 -17.46 5.74 -19.39
C ALA A 302 -18.39 5.02 -18.41
N MET A 303 -18.07 5.04 -17.11
CA MET A 303 -18.90 4.43 -16.07
C MET A 303 -20.29 5.06 -15.95
N ASN A 304 -20.44 6.34 -16.32
CA ASN A 304 -21.73 7.03 -16.33
C ASN A 304 -22.66 6.62 -17.49
N LYS A 305 -22.16 5.88 -18.49
CA LYS A 305 -22.96 5.50 -19.67
C LYS A 305 -23.80 4.25 -19.43
N ASP A 306 -23.28 3.26 -18.70
CA ASP A 306 -23.96 2.00 -18.47
C ASP A 306 -23.46 1.25 -17.22
N ASP A 307 -24.33 0.40 -16.67
CA ASP A 307 -24.07 -0.35 -15.44
C ASP A 307 -23.00 -1.45 -15.61
N ALA A 308 -22.86 -2.04 -16.80
CA ALA A 308 -21.85 -3.09 -17.02
C ALA A 308 -20.44 -2.48 -16.90
N THR A 309 -20.20 -1.33 -17.54
CA THR A 309 -18.96 -0.58 -17.44
C THR A 309 -18.71 -0.10 -16.02
N ARG A 310 -19.74 0.44 -15.34
CA ARG A 310 -19.64 0.82 -13.93
C ARG A 310 -19.17 -0.34 -13.06
N ILE A 311 -19.75 -1.53 -13.20
CA ILE A 311 -19.36 -2.72 -12.43
C ILE A 311 -17.91 -3.13 -12.76
N LYS A 312 -17.53 -3.17 -14.04
CA LYS A 312 -16.18 -3.53 -14.49
C LYS A 312 -15.08 -2.62 -13.92
N TYR A 313 -15.32 -1.31 -13.92
CA TYR A 313 -14.31 -0.30 -13.57
C TYR A 313 -14.39 0.21 -12.14
N ALA A 314 -15.44 -0.09 -11.37
CA ALA A 314 -15.66 0.41 -10.01
C ALA A 314 -14.43 0.33 -9.10
N ALA A 315 -13.80 -0.84 -8.99
CA ALA A 315 -12.63 -1.02 -8.12
C ALA A 315 -11.39 -0.24 -8.61
N LYS A 316 -11.20 -0.15 -9.93
CA LYS A 316 -10.09 0.57 -10.56
C LYS A 316 -10.23 2.08 -10.35
N GLN A 317 -11.41 2.62 -10.66
CA GLN A 317 -11.78 4.02 -10.45
C GLN A 317 -11.55 4.42 -8.99
N SER A 318 -12.07 3.64 -8.04
CA SER A 318 -11.97 3.97 -6.62
C SER A 318 -10.52 3.99 -6.12
N ARG A 319 -9.65 3.10 -6.64
CA ARG A 319 -8.22 3.09 -6.29
C ARG A 319 -7.51 4.33 -6.80
N ILE A 320 -7.76 4.72 -8.05
CA ILE A 320 -7.12 5.88 -8.68
C ILE A 320 -7.58 7.16 -7.98
N SER A 321 -8.90 7.32 -7.80
CA SER A 321 -9.53 8.47 -7.15
C SER A 321 -9.07 8.66 -5.71
N ASN A 322 -8.91 7.58 -4.95
CA ASN A 322 -8.45 7.66 -3.57
C ASN A 322 -7.07 8.34 -3.44
N SER A 323 -6.07 7.91 -4.23
CA SER A 323 -4.75 8.58 -4.14
C SER A 323 -4.74 9.94 -4.84
N TYR A 324 -5.53 10.14 -5.89
CA TYR A 324 -5.71 11.46 -6.52
C TYR A 324 -6.15 12.51 -5.48
N LYS A 325 -7.23 12.22 -4.74
CA LYS A 325 -7.71 13.13 -3.68
C LYS A 325 -6.75 13.23 -2.50
N LYS A 326 -6.14 12.10 -2.08
CA LYS A 326 -5.13 12.10 -1.02
C LYS A 326 -4.00 13.09 -1.33
N TRP A 327 -3.46 13.08 -2.54
CA TRP A 327 -2.34 13.95 -2.90
C TRP A 327 -2.72 15.42 -3.01
N ILE A 328 -3.94 15.72 -3.47
CA ILE A 328 -4.48 17.09 -3.41
C ILE A 328 -4.54 17.56 -1.94
N GLY A 329 -5.16 16.77 -1.05
CA GLY A 329 -5.25 17.10 0.37
C GLY A 329 -3.87 17.19 1.04
N GLN A 330 -2.95 16.31 0.68
CA GLN A 330 -1.57 16.32 1.19
C GLN A 330 -0.85 17.62 0.81
N ASN A 331 -0.89 18.04 -0.46
CA ASN A 331 -0.27 19.30 -0.88
C ASN A 331 -0.91 20.49 -0.17
N LEU A 332 -2.24 20.56 -0.13
CA LEU A 332 -2.97 21.63 0.56
C LEU A 332 -2.55 21.74 2.04
N GLY A 333 -2.47 20.61 2.75
CA GLY A 333 -2.05 20.59 4.15
C GLY A 333 -0.59 21.00 4.34
N LEU A 334 0.33 20.44 3.55
CA LEU A 334 1.75 20.74 3.64
C LEU A 334 2.04 22.22 3.33
N GLU A 335 1.33 22.81 2.37
CA GLU A 335 1.42 24.24 2.05
C GLU A 335 0.80 25.11 3.15
N ALA A 336 -0.41 24.79 3.61
CA ALA A 336 -1.12 25.59 4.62
C ALA A 336 -0.37 25.67 5.97
N TYR A 337 0.35 24.62 6.33
CA TYR A 337 1.11 24.54 7.59
C TYR A 337 2.60 24.86 7.44
N ASP A 338 3.04 25.34 6.27
CA ASP A 338 4.45 25.61 5.95
C ASP A 338 5.37 24.45 6.36
N ALA A 339 5.03 23.23 5.94
CA ALA A 339 5.75 22.03 6.36
C ALA A 339 7.22 22.06 5.93
N ILE A 340 7.52 22.63 4.76
CA ILE A 340 8.89 22.80 4.27
C ILE A 340 9.65 23.81 5.16
N GLY A 341 9.05 24.96 5.48
CA GLY A 341 9.66 25.95 6.37
C GLY A 341 9.93 25.42 7.78
N LYS A 342 8.97 24.68 8.35
CA LYS A 342 9.12 24.00 9.64
C LYS A 342 10.28 23.01 9.64
N LYS A 343 10.39 22.17 8.61
CA LYS A 343 11.52 21.23 8.48
C LYS A 343 12.86 21.96 8.36
N LYS A 344 12.93 23.03 7.58
CA LYS A 344 14.15 23.87 7.51
C LYS A 344 14.53 24.47 8.87
N SER A 345 13.55 24.93 9.65
CA SER A 345 13.80 25.46 10.99
C SER A 345 14.29 24.38 11.95
N PHE A 346 13.67 23.20 11.94
CA PHE A 346 14.11 22.05 12.71
C PHE A 346 15.54 21.63 12.33
N GLU A 347 15.84 21.55 11.04
CA GLU A 347 17.16 21.17 10.53
C GLU A 347 18.25 22.19 10.91
N ALA A 348 17.92 23.48 10.96
CA ALA A 348 18.85 24.50 11.45
C ALA A 348 19.16 24.30 12.96
N GLU A 349 18.16 23.96 13.77
CA GLU A 349 18.36 23.62 15.18
C GLU A 349 19.16 22.31 15.34
N PHE A 350 18.83 21.29 14.55
CA PHE A 350 19.54 20.02 14.49
C PHE A 350 21.04 20.23 14.20
N GLN A 351 21.36 21.03 13.16
CA GLN A 351 22.73 21.36 12.82
C GLN A 351 23.42 22.13 13.96
N ALA A 352 22.74 23.09 14.59
CA ALA A 352 23.31 23.85 15.70
C ALA A 352 23.66 22.95 16.90
N LYS A 353 22.85 21.94 17.21
CA LYS A 353 23.17 20.95 18.26
C LYS A 353 24.37 20.09 17.90
N ILE A 354 24.48 19.64 16.64
CA ILE A 354 25.66 18.92 16.16
C ILE A 354 26.91 19.81 16.29
N ASP A 355 26.82 21.08 15.86
CA ASP A 355 27.95 22.01 15.86
C ASP A 355 28.43 22.41 17.27
N ALA A 356 27.56 22.30 18.28
CA ALA A 356 27.87 22.61 19.67
C ALA A 356 28.66 21.49 20.38
N ASP A 357 28.64 20.26 19.84
CA ASP A 357 29.35 19.11 20.38
C ASP A 357 30.53 18.74 19.46
N ALA A 358 31.75 18.73 19.98
CA ALA A 358 32.95 18.52 19.18
C ALA A 358 33.02 17.11 18.55
N GLU A 359 32.50 16.09 19.23
CA GLU A 359 32.47 14.71 18.72
C GLU A 359 31.39 14.57 17.65
N LEU A 360 30.17 15.06 17.90
CA LEU A 360 29.09 15.03 16.92
C LEU A 360 29.46 15.84 15.67
N LYS A 361 30.04 17.03 15.83
CA LYS A 361 30.51 17.85 14.71
C LYS A 361 31.54 17.12 13.86
N SER A 362 32.50 16.44 14.50
CA SER A 362 33.54 15.70 13.78
C SER A 362 32.97 14.53 12.98
N ARG A 363 31.89 13.89 13.45
CA ARG A 363 31.28 12.73 12.79
C ARG A 363 30.15 13.08 11.81
N TYR A 364 29.33 14.08 12.12
CA TYR A 364 28.06 14.36 11.45
C TYR A 364 27.91 15.80 10.95
N GLY A 365 28.95 16.63 11.05
CA GLY A 365 28.87 18.05 10.67
C GLY A 365 28.41 18.32 9.23
N ASN A 366 28.59 17.36 8.31
CA ASN A 366 28.15 17.45 6.92
C ASN A 366 26.87 16.65 6.62
N LEU A 367 26.26 16.00 7.61
CA LEU A 367 25.17 15.02 7.40
C LEU A 367 23.99 15.61 6.60
N LEU A 368 23.50 16.79 6.98
CA LEU A 368 22.39 17.44 6.27
C LEU A 368 22.77 17.86 4.85
N HIS A 369 24.00 18.35 4.66
CA HIS A 369 24.50 18.71 3.33
C HIS A 369 24.61 17.47 2.42
N ASP A 370 25.18 16.38 2.92
CA ASP A 370 25.31 15.13 2.18
C ASP A 370 23.94 14.52 1.84
N LEU A 371 22.97 14.67 2.75
CA LEU A 371 21.59 14.24 2.54
C LEU A 371 20.91 15.07 1.44
N GLU A 372 20.98 16.40 1.53
CA GLU A 372 20.49 17.32 0.51
C GLU A 372 21.06 17.00 -0.87
N GLN A 373 22.40 16.88 -0.98
CA GLN A 373 23.04 16.55 -2.25
C GLN A 373 22.61 15.18 -2.77
N SER A 374 22.37 14.20 -1.90
CA SER A 374 21.92 12.88 -2.30
C SER A 374 20.47 12.87 -2.81
N VAL A 375 19.59 13.67 -2.21
CA VAL A 375 18.20 13.86 -2.66
C VAL A 375 18.16 14.61 -3.99
N ILE A 376 18.92 15.71 -4.13
CA ILE A 376 18.99 16.50 -5.36
C ILE A 376 19.48 15.62 -6.53
N ASN A 377 20.58 14.90 -6.34
CA ASN A 377 21.15 14.03 -7.38
C ASN A 377 20.24 12.83 -7.73
N GLY A 378 19.34 12.44 -6.82
CA GLY A 378 18.38 11.36 -7.03
C GLY A 378 17.06 11.78 -7.68
N LYS A 379 16.82 13.08 -7.87
CA LYS A 379 15.52 13.63 -8.27
C LYS A 379 15.04 13.10 -9.61
N ASP A 380 15.89 13.13 -10.64
CA ASP A 380 15.48 12.75 -11.99
C ASP A 380 15.17 11.26 -12.10
N VAL A 381 15.96 10.40 -11.45
CA VAL A 381 15.68 8.97 -11.41
C VAL A 381 14.42 8.63 -10.59
N ALA A 382 14.18 9.36 -9.50
CA ALA A 382 12.92 9.24 -8.75
C ALA A 382 11.72 9.64 -9.61
N PHE A 383 11.86 10.71 -10.41
CA PHE A 383 10.80 11.20 -11.28
C PHE A 383 10.54 10.27 -12.47
N ALA A 384 11.58 9.72 -13.09
CA ALA A 384 11.46 8.68 -14.10
C ALA A 384 10.73 7.43 -13.56
N ARG A 385 11.05 7.02 -12.33
CA ARG A 385 10.33 5.95 -11.63
C ARG A 385 8.86 6.29 -11.42
N ASP A 386 8.54 7.52 -11.03
CA ASP A 386 7.17 7.94 -10.79
C ASP A 386 6.33 7.92 -12.07
N TYR A 387 6.87 8.39 -13.20
CA TYR A 387 6.22 8.26 -14.52
C TYR A 387 6.01 6.81 -14.93
N PHE A 388 7.01 5.96 -14.76
CA PHE A 388 6.87 4.53 -15.05
C PHE A 388 5.74 3.91 -14.21
N LEU A 389 5.64 4.23 -12.92
CA LEU A 389 4.57 3.72 -12.08
C LEU A 389 3.19 4.23 -12.54
N GLU A 390 3.03 5.54 -12.75
CA GLU A 390 1.73 6.08 -13.16
C GLU A 390 1.31 5.59 -14.55
N PHE A 391 2.22 5.50 -15.52
CA PHE A 391 1.90 5.05 -16.87
C PHE A 391 1.72 3.52 -16.95
N TYR A 392 2.68 2.73 -16.45
CA TYR A 392 2.72 1.28 -16.66
C TYR A 392 1.88 0.48 -15.64
N TYR A 393 1.67 1.00 -14.42
CA TYR A 393 0.90 0.29 -13.38
C TYR A 393 -0.50 0.85 -13.14
N TYR A 394 -0.71 2.15 -13.37
CA TYR A 394 -1.98 2.85 -13.10
C TYR A 394 -2.63 3.46 -14.35
N GLY A 395 -1.93 3.46 -15.48
CA GLY A 395 -2.40 3.92 -16.78
C GLY A 395 -2.95 2.77 -17.62
N PRO A 396 -2.61 2.69 -18.93
CA PRO A 396 -3.17 1.68 -19.81
C PRO A 396 -2.83 0.26 -19.36
N GLU A 397 -3.85 -0.58 -19.25
CA GLU A 397 -3.81 -1.90 -18.65
C GLU A 397 -3.12 -2.93 -19.58
N ILE A 398 -3.26 -2.73 -20.89
CA ILE A 398 -2.83 -3.70 -21.90
C ILE A 398 -1.31 -3.96 -21.89
N PHE A 399 -0.48 -2.95 -21.59
CA PHE A 399 0.98 -3.12 -21.59
C PHE A 399 1.41 -4.09 -20.48
N ARG A 400 0.97 -3.84 -19.24
CA ARG A 400 1.30 -4.73 -18.12
C ARG A 400 0.68 -6.13 -18.33
N PHE A 401 -0.51 -6.21 -18.93
CA PHE A 401 -1.11 -7.50 -19.28
C PHE A 401 -0.24 -8.28 -20.26
N ALA A 402 0.21 -7.67 -21.37
CA ALA A 402 1.09 -8.31 -22.35
C ALA A 402 2.41 -8.79 -21.73
N SER A 403 3.00 -8.03 -20.80
CA SER A 403 4.24 -8.43 -20.12
C SER A 403 4.13 -9.76 -19.35
N SER A 404 2.92 -10.16 -18.97
CA SER A 404 2.70 -11.40 -18.24
C SER A 404 2.93 -12.68 -19.06
N PHE A 405 3.05 -12.54 -20.37
CA PHE A 405 3.33 -13.63 -21.31
C PHE A 405 4.82 -13.87 -21.51
N ARG A 406 5.70 -13.03 -20.94
CA ARG A 406 7.16 -13.17 -21.08
C ARG A 406 7.67 -14.55 -20.67
N SER A 407 7.19 -15.09 -19.56
CA SER A 407 7.61 -16.43 -19.12
C SER A 407 7.22 -17.53 -20.11
N LEU A 408 6.09 -17.39 -20.82
CA LEU A 408 5.71 -18.35 -21.85
C LEU A 408 6.56 -18.20 -23.11
N VAL A 409 6.88 -16.96 -23.50
CA VAL A 409 7.81 -16.67 -24.59
C VAL A 409 9.18 -17.30 -24.30
N ASP A 410 9.71 -17.09 -23.08
CA ASP A 410 10.99 -17.64 -22.66
C ASP A 410 10.98 -19.18 -22.69
N LEU A 411 9.89 -19.83 -22.25
CA LEU A 411 9.73 -21.29 -22.29
C LEU A 411 9.65 -21.83 -23.72
N TYR A 412 8.88 -21.19 -24.60
CA TYR A 412 8.77 -21.61 -26.00
C TYR A 412 10.04 -21.36 -26.82
N ALA A 413 10.85 -20.38 -26.44
CA ALA A 413 12.13 -20.09 -27.08
C ALA A 413 13.23 -21.12 -26.75
N GLN A 414 13.04 -21.94 -25.71
CA GLN A 414 14.02 -22.97 -25.34
C GLN A 414 14.06 -24.10 -26.37
N PRO A 415 15.27 -24.61 -26.73
CA PRO A 415 15.41 -25.74 -27.65
C PRO A 415 14.75 -27.02 -27.15
N GLU A 416 14.83 -27.26 -25.83
CA GLU A 416 14.15 -28.35 -25.14
C GLU A 416 12.87 -27.79 -24.52
N HIS A 417 11.72 -28.12 -25.10
CA HIS A 417 10.43 -27.66 -24.59
C HIS A 417 10.10 -28.35 -23.27
N ASP A 418 10.24 -27.62 -22.16
CA ASP A 418 9.78 -28.05 -20.84
C ASP A 418 8.25 -28.03 -20.79
N GLN A 419 7.64 -29.14 -21.24
CA GLN A 419 6.20 -29.24 -21.39
C GLN A 419 5.46 -29.07 -20.06
N GLU A 420 6.02 -29.55 -18.94
CA GLU A 420 5.39 -29.42 -17.62
C GLU A 420 5.26 -27.95 -17.21
N ASN A 421 6.35 -27.18 -17.34
CA ASN A 421 6.32 -25.76 -17.00
C ASN A 421 5.51 -24.93 -18.02
N ILE A 422 5.50 -25.33 -19.30
CA ILE A 422 4.62 -24.75 -20.31
C ILE A 422 3.15 -24.93 -19.92
N ASP A 423 2.72 -26.15 -19.58
CA ASP A 423 1.33 -26.45 -19.22
C ASP A 423 0.88 -25.67 -17.97
N LYS A 424 1.73 -25.64 -16.94
CA LYS A 424 1.52 -24.83 -15.73
C LYS A 424 1.40 -23.34 -16.06
N GLN A 425 2.20 -22.84 -16.99
CA GLN A 425 2.17 -21.44 -17.38
C GLN A 425 0.93 -21.11 -18.23
N LEU A 426 0.50 -22.01 -19.10
CA LEU A 426 -0.73 -21.87 -19.88
C LEU A 426 -1.97 -21.86 -18.98
N GLU A 427 -2.02 -22.72 -17.96
CA GLU A 427 -3.11 -22.72 -16.97
C GLU A 427 -3.20 -21.36 -16.25
N LYS A 428 -2.05 -20.86 -15.74
CA LYS A 428 -1.97 -19.54 -15.10
C LYS A 428 -2.41 -18.41 -16.04
N LEU A 429 -2.00 -18.45 -17.30
CA LEU A 429 -2.36 -17.44 -18.30
C LEU A 429 -3.85 -17.50 -18.64
N ASN A 430 -4.45 -18.68 -18.77
CA ASN A 430 -5.89 -18.83 -19.01
C ASN A 430 -6.74 -18.23 -17.88
N ILE A 431 -6.35 -18.45 -16.63
CA ILE A 431 -6.99 -17.82 -15.47
C ILE A 431 -6.83 -16.29 -15.55
N LYS A 432 -5.63 -15.82 -15.90
CA LYS A 432 -5.32 -14.40 -15.98
C LYS A 432 -6.07 -13.68 -17.12
N ILE A 433 -6.20 -14.30 -18.29
CA ILE A 433 -6.96 -13.79 -19.43
C ILE A 433 -8.42 -13.60 -19.03
N THR A 434 -9.02 -14.63 -18.45
CA THR A 434 -10.41 -14.60 -17.98
C THR A 434 -10.62 -13.47 -16.95
N GLY A 435 -9.70 -13.34 -15.98
CA GLY A 435 -9.77 -12.27 -14.98
C GLY A 435 -9.54 -10.86 -15.52
N PHE A 436 -8.66 -10.72 -16.52
CA PHE A 436 -8.37 -9.45 -17.19
C PHE A 436 -9.58 -9.00 -18.02
N PHE A 437 -10.02 -9.81 -18.98
CA PHE A 437 -11.09 -9.44 -19.91
C PHE A 437 -12.46 -9.29 -19.22
N LYS A 438 -12.69 -9.94 -18.07
CA LYS A 438 -13.87 -9.68 -17.23
C LYS A 438 -14.03 -8.19 -16.90
N ASN A 439 -12.93 -7.48 -16.62
CA ASN A 439 -12.95 -6.08 -16.19
C ASN A 439 -12.28 -5.13 -17.19
N TYR A 440 -11.91 -5.61 -18.37
CA TYR A 440 -11.26 -4.84 -19.41
C TYR A 440 -12.28 -4.26 -20.39
N ASP A 441 -11.99 -3.06 -20.87
CA ASP A 441 -12.68 -2.46 -22.01
C ASP A 441 -11.64 -1.78 -22.88
N LYS A 442 -11.52 -2.27 -24.11
CA LYS A 442 -10.53 -1.82 -25.10
C LYS A 442 -10.66 -0.34 -25.44
N THR A 443 -11.89 0.18 -25.53
CA THR A 443 -12.13 1.59 -25.89
C THR A 443 -11.75 2.51 -24.75
N ILE A 444 -12.08 2.14 -23.51
CA ILE A 444 -11.69 2.91 -22.32
C ILE A 444 -10.16 2.91 -22.17
N ASP A 445 -9.53 1.75 -22.29
CA ASP A 445 -8.07 1.62 -22.18
C ASP A 445 -7.33 2.43 -23.25
N ARG A 446 -7.83 2.42 -24.48
CA ARG A 446 -7.36 3.27 -25.58
C ARG A 446 -7.41 4.74 -25.24
N HIS A 447 -8.55 5.24 -24.74
CA HIS A 447 -8.67 6.63 -24.35
C HIS A 447 -7.77 7.00 -23.16
N ILE A 448 -7.56 6.08 -22.21
CA ILE A 448 -6.57 6.27 -21.12
C ILE A 448 -5.17 6.40 -21.71
N PHE A 449 -4.80 5.58 -22.69
CA PHE A 449 -3.53 5.73 -23.40
C PHE A 449 -3.41 7.08 -24.09
N ASP A 450 -4.45 7.49 -24.83
CA ASP A 450 -4.45 8.74 -25.59
C ASP A 450 -4.18 9.97 -24.69
N VAL A 451 -4.76 9.99 -23.49
CA VAL A 451 -4.58 11.11 -22.55
C VAL A 451 -3.28 11.02 -21.74
N LEU A 452 -2.74 9.83 -21.50
CA LEU A 452 -1.54 9.64 -20.66
C LEU A 452 -0.23 9.60 -21.43
N TRP A 453 -0.25 9.15 -22.69
CA TRP A 453 0.96 9.05 -23.50
C TRP A 453 1.72 10.37 -23.65
N PRO A 454 1.07 11.53 -23.88
CA PRO A 454 1.78 12.81 -23.96
C PRO A 454 2.54 13.15 -22.68
N PHE A 455 1.97 12.87 -21.49
CA PHE A 455 2.66 13.07 -20.21
C PHE A 455 3.92 12.21 -20.13
N TYR A 456 3.81 10.91 -20.46
CA TYR A 456 4.93 9.98 -20.38
C TYR A 456 6.03 10.28 -21.41
N ASN A 457 5.65 10.48 -22.68
CA ASN A 457 6.60 10.69 -23.78
C ASN A 457 7.44 11.98 -23.60
N VAL A 458 6.81 13.05 -23.09
CA VAL A 458 7.48 14.33 -22.88
C VAL A 458 8.17 14.39 -21.52
N GLY A 459 7.50 13.94 -20.46
CA GLY A 459 7.86 14.24 -19.08
C GLY A 459 8.96 13.38 -18.46
N VAL A 460 9.19 12.16 -18.97
CA VAL A 460 10.30 11.32 -18.49
C VAL A 460 11.64 12.01 -18.79
N PRO A 461 12.55 12.16 -17.81
CA PRO A 461 13.87 12.76 -18.05
C PRO A 461 14.63 12.07 -19.18
N THR A 462 15.34 12.84 -20.01
CA THR A 462 15.92 12.40 -21.28
C THR A 462 16.82 11.17 -21.13
N GLU A 463 17.65 11.13 -20.09
CA GLU A 463 18.56 10.06 -19.78
C GLU A 463 17.87 8.76 -19.35
N PHE A 464 16.58 8.81 -18.99
CA PHE A 464 15.76 7.66 -18.60
C PHE A 464 14.66 7.31 -19.62
N LYS A 465 14.61 7.99 -20.78
CA LYS A 465 13.60 7.72 -21.81
C LYS A 465 13.80 6.34 -22.42
N VAL A 466 12.67 5.66 -22.67
CA VAL A 466 12.65 4.38 -23.38
C VAL A 466 13.04 4.64 -24.84
N ASN A 467 13.99 3.86 -25.37
CA ASN A 467 14.31 3.88 -26.79
C ASN A 467 13.26 3.12 -27.60
N PHE A 468 12.11 3.76 -27.85
CA PHE A 468 11.04 3.16 -28.65
C PHE A 468 11.38 3.07 -30.13
N GLU A 469 12.27 3.90 -30.67
CA GLU A 469 12.65 3.88 -32.10
C GLU A 469 13.24 2.52 -32.52
N SER A 470 13.81 1.78 -31.56
CA SER A 470 14.31 0.42 -31.78
C SER A 470 13.22 -0.66 -31.88
N VAL A 471 11.99 -0.36 -31.48
CA VAL A 471 10.88 -1.35 -31.37
C VAL A 471 9.57 -0.92 -32.05
N ILE A 472 9.38 0.38 -32.29
CA ILE A 472 8.19 0.98 -32.89
C ILE A 472 8.66 1.96 -33.97
N ALA A 473 8.20 1.75 -35.21
CA ALA A 473 8.56 2.57 -36.37
C ALA A 473 7.65 3.80 -36.58
N GLU A 474 6.73 4.07 -35.65
CA GLU A 474 5.81 5.21 -35.68
C GLU A 474 6.36 6.43 -34.94
N ASP A 475 5.90 7.62 -35.34
CA ASP A 475 6.24 8.88 -34.68
C ASP A 475 5.66 8.92 -33.26
N LEU A 476 6.54 8.95 -32.26
CA LEU A 476 6.17 8.95 -30.84
C LEU A 476 5.36 10.19 -30.44
N ASN A 477 5.43 11.27 -31.20
CA ASN A 477 4.64 12.48 -30.96
C ASN A 477 3.24 12.40 -31.58
N ASN A 478 2.96 11.39 -32.41
CA ASN A 478 1.65 11.17 -33.01
C ASN A 478 0.86 10.12 -32.21
N THR A 479 0.25 10.57 -31.11
CA THR A 479 -0.55 9.72 -30.22
C THR A 479 -1.65 8.96 -30.98
N GLU A 480 -2.31 9.59 -31.97
CA GLU A 480 -3.40 8.94 -32.71
C GLU A 480 -2.91 7.71 -33.48
N LYS A 481 -1.75 7.80 -34.14
CA LYS A 481 -1.15 6.68 -34.86
C LYS A 481 -0.72 5.56 -33.92
N LEU A 482 -0.08 5.89 -32.81
CA LEU A 482 0.30 4.90 -31.79
C LEU A 482 -0.93 4.20 -31.20
N SER A 483 -1.99 4.95 -30.93
CA SER A 483 -3.26 4.45 -30.44
C SER A 483 -3.88 3.44 -31.42
N LYS A 484 -3.90 3.76 -32.71
CA LYS A 484 -4.33 2.82 -33.76
C LYS A 484 -3.44 1.58 -33.79
N LEU A 485 -2.11 1.75 -33.81
CA LEU A 485 -1.16 0.64 -33.81
C LEU A 485 -1.39 -0.32 -32.63
N PHE A 486 -1.50 0.20 -31.41
CA PHE A 486 -1.63 -0.63 -30.22
C PHE A 486 -2.99 -1.30 -30.09
N TYR A 487 -4.08 -0.62 -30.43
CA TYR A 487 -5.42 -1.13 -30.18
C TYR A 487 -6.06 -1.76 -31.42
N GLU A 488 -5.62 -1.48 -32.64
CA GLU A 488 -6.20 -2.09 -33.85
C GLU A 488 -5.37 -3.27 -34.36
N GLU A 489 -4.05 -3.26 -34.13
CA GLU A 489 -3.15 -4.31 -34.65
C GLU A 489 -2.69 -5.34 -33.61
N SER A 490 -2.89 -5.08 -32.30
CA SER A 490 -2.50 -6.03 -31.25
C SER A 490 -3.60 -7.03 -30.90
N PHE A 491 -3.21 -8.30 -30.81
CA PHE A 491 -4.09 -9.36 -30.32
C PHE A 491 -4.23 -9.35 -28.79
N PHE A 492 -3.40 -8.61 -28.03
CA PHE A 492 -3.59 -8.49 -26.57
C PHE A 492 -4.83 -7.68 -26.18
N SER A 493 -5.40 -6.93 -27.14
CA SER A 493 -6.62 -6.15 -26.95
C SER A 493 -7.90 -6.95 -27.23
N ASP A 494 -7.77 -8.22 -27.65
CA ASP A 494 -8.86 -9.06 -28.15
C ASP A 494 -8.78 -10.46 -27.52
N GLU A 495 -9.80 -10.84 -26.76
CA GLU A 495 -9.79 -12.10 -26.00
C GLU A 495 -9.75 -13.33 -26.91
N ASP A 496 -10.58 -13.34 -27.96
CA ASP A 496 -10.72 -14.49 -28.85
C ASP A 496 -9.44 -14.70 -29.67
N ALA A 497 -8.88 -13.61 -30.21
CA ALA A 497 -7.61 -13.66 -30.95
C ALA A 497 -6.45 -14.14 -30.07
N LEU A 498 -6.38 -13.69 -28.81
CA LEU A 498 -5.35 -14.12 -27.88
C LEU A 498 -5.50 -15.60 -27.50
N ARG A 499 -6.74 -16.07 -27.25
CA ARG A 499 -7.02 -17.49 -26.94
C ARG A 499 -6.72 -18.39 -28.14
N GLU A 500 -7.09 -17.99 -29.34
CA GLU A 500 -6.74 -18.72 -30.56
C GLU A 500 -5.21 -18.83 -30.71
N LEU A 501 -4.49 -17.74 -30.44
CA LEU A 501 -3.03 -17.75 -30.54
C LEU A 501 -2.38 -18.66 -29.49
N LEU A 502 -2.90 -18.70 -28.27
CA LEU A 502 -2.43 -19.61 -27.22
C LEU A 502 -2.70 -21.09 -27.52
N GLY A 503 -3.80 -21.39 -28.21
CA GLY A 503 -4.09 -22.75 -28.68
C GLY A 503 -3.25 -23.18 -29.88
N SER A 504 -2.37 -22.32 -30.38
CA SER A 504 -1.55 -22.61 -31.56
C SER A 504 -0.18 -23.21 -31.21
N SER A 505 0.62 -23.58 -32.21
CA SER A 505 1.97 -24.11 -31.97
C SER A 505 2.91 -23.04 -31.40
N ALA A 506 3.87 -23.44 -30.56
CA ALA A 506 4.90 -22.57 -30.01
C ALA A 506 5.56 -21.67 -31.08
N LYS A 507 5.87 -22.25 -32.25
CA LYS A 507 6.43 -21.52 -33.40
C LYS A 507 5.49 -20.43 -33.94
N LYS A 508 4.17 -20.69 -34.04
CA LYS A 508 3.18 -19.69 -34.48
C LYS A 508 3.01 -18.61 -33.42
N PHE A 509 2.93 -18.99 -32.15
CA PHE A 509 2.86 -18.08 -31.01
C PHE A 509 4.04 -17.10 -31.00
N LEU A 510 5.28 -17.61 -30.97
CA LEU A 510 6.50 -16.79 -30.93
C LEU A 510 6.55 -15.81 -32.10
N LYS A 511 6.32 -16.30 -33.33
CA LYS A 511 6.34 -15.47 -34.54
C LYS A 511 5.34 -14.30 -34.49
N LYS A 512 4.20 -14.48 -33.82
CA LYS A 512 3.17 -13.44 -33.68
C LYS A 512 3.51 -12.48 -32.54
N VAL A 513 3.90 -12.99 -31.37
CA VAL A 513 4.23 -12.20 -30.19
C VAL A 513 5.44 -11.30 -30.42
N GLU A 514 6.48 -11.78 -31.11
CA GLU A 514 7.68 -11.00 -31.44
C GLU A 514 7.42 -9.81 -32.38
N ARG A 515 6.23 -9.74 -32.98
CA ARG A 515 5.81 -8.66 -33.89
C ARG A 515 4.62 -7.87 -33.37
N ASP A 516 4.11 -8.23 -32.20
CA ASP A 516 2.98 -7.54 -31.62
C ASP A 516 3.42 -6.19 -31.06
N PRO A 517 2.82 -5.07 -31.49
CA PRO A 517 3.30 -3.75 -31.10
C PRO A 517 3.14 -3.47 -29.60
N VAL A 518 2.10 -4.03 -28.95
CA VAL A 518 1.89 -3.86 -27.51
C VAL A 518 2.89 -4.68 -26.71
N TYR A 519 3.17 -5.91 -27.13
CA TYR A 519 4.20 -6.73 -26.49
C TYR A 519 5.58 -6.08 -26.59
N LEU A 520 5.95 -5.61 -27.78
CA LEU A 520 7.22 -4.92 -28.01
C LEU A 520 7.35 -3.64 -27.17
N ALA A 521 6.31 -2.79 -27.18
CA ALA A 521 6.27 -1.57 -26.37
C ALA A 521 6.36 -1.89 -24.87
N SER A 522 5.56 -2.84 -24.40
CA SER A 522 5.52 -3.27 -23.01
C SER A 522 6.89 -3.81 -22.54
N PHE A 523 7.51 -4.65 -23.36
CA PHE A 523 8.83 -5.19 -23.09
C PHE A 523 9.87 -4.06 -23.04
N ALA A 524 9.87 -3.13 -23.99
CA ALA A 524 10.79 -2.00 -24.00
C ALA A 524 10.65 -1.12 -22.75
N ILE A 525 9.43 -0.78 -22.35
CA ILE A 525 9.14 0.00 -21.12
C ILE A 525 9.63 -0.76 -19.88
N SER A 526 9.24 -2.03 -19.74
CA SER A 526 9.62 -2.86 -18.59
C SER A 526 11.13 -3.12 -18.52
N LYS A 527 11.78 -3.30 -19.67
CA LYS A 527 13.23 -3.51 -19.78
C LYS A 527 13.97 -2.24 -19.39
N ASN A 528 13.61 -1.09 -19.97
CA ASN A 528 14.18 0.21 -19.60
C ASN A 528 14.08 0.46 -18.09
N TYR A 529 12.90 0.21 -17.51
CA TYR A 529 12.75 0.33 -16.06
C TYR A 529 13.66 -0.63 -15.29
N SER A 530 13.72 -1.90 -15.69
CA SER A 530 14.46 -2.93 -14.94
C SER A 530 15.98 -2.77 -15.04
N GLU A 531 16.49 -2.32 -16.18
CA GLU A 531 17.93 -2.23 -16.48
C GLU A 531 18.51 -0.85 -16.20
N LEU A 532 17.71 0.23 -16.29
CA LEU A 532 18.19 1.60 -16.16
C LEU A 532 17.63 2.29 -14.92
N VAL A 533 16.30 2.45 -14.84
CA VAL A 533 15.66 3.27 -13.80
C VAL A 533 15.75 2.61 -12.42
N LYS A 534 15.38 1.34 -12.31
CA LYS A 534 15.33 0.61 -11.03
C LYS A 534 16.71 0.49 -10.38
N PRO A 535 17.79 0.11 -11.10
CA PRO A 535 19.12 0.06 -10.50
C PRO A 535 19.62 1.45 -10.06
N ALA A 536 19.46 2.48 -10.90
CA ALA A 536 19.86 3.85 -10.57
C ALA A 536 19.07 4.40 -9.36
N TYR A 537 17.75 4.15 -9.30
CA TYR A 537 16.92 4.52 -8.15
C TYR A 537 17.34 3.77 -6.89
N SER A 538 17.66 2.47 -7.01
CA SER A 538 18.10 1.66 -5.87
C SER A 538 19.43 2.15 -5.30
N ALA A 539 20.39 2.51 -6.17
CA ALA A 539 21.67 3.08 -5.75
C ALA A 539 21.50 4.45 -5.07
N SER A 540 20.69 5.35 -5.67
CA SER A 540 20.37 6.65 -5.08
C SER A 540 19.67 6.50 -3.73
N SER A 541 18.64 5.64 -3.65
CA SER A 541 17.89 5.40 -2.41
C SER A 541 18.76 4.73 -1.35
N ALA A 542 19.70 3.85 -1.70
CA ALA A 542 20.63 3.27 -0.74
C ALA A 542 21.48 4.35 -0.06
N LYS A 543 22.04 5.29 -0.84
CA LYS A 543 22.81 6.42 -0.31
C LYS A 543 21.98 7.29 0.64
N VAL A 544 20.75 7.65 0.23
CA VAL A 544 19.82 8.42 1.08
C VAL A 544 19.48 7.65 2.35
N ASN A 545 19.16 6.37 2.27
CA ASN A 545 18.79 5.55 3.44
C ASN A 545 19.92 5.45 4.47
N LEU A 546 21.19 5.45 4.04
CA LEU A 546 22.33 5.46 4.95
C LEU A 546 22.40 6.74 5.77
N LEU A 547 22.29 7.88 5.09
CA LEU A 547 22.27 9.19 5.74
C LEU A 547 21.04 9.35 6.63
N MET A 548 19.88 8.85 6.18
CA MET A 548 18.65 8.82 6.97
C MET A 548 18.76 7.93 8.22
N ARG A 549 19.57 6.86 8.20
CA ARG A 549 19.85 6.04 9.39
C ARG A 549 20.51 6.87 10.47
N ASP A 550 21.54 7.63 10.13
CA ASP A 550 22.18 8.53 11.09
C ASP A 550 21.27 9.69 11.49
N TYR A 551 20.57 10.29 10.53
CA TYR A 551 19.66 11.40 10.79
C TYR A 551 18.55 10.99 11.76
N ALA A 552 17.84 9.88 11.51
CA ALA A 552 16.77 9.41 12.39
C ALA A 552 17.30 9.03 13.78
N ARG A 553 18.49 8.43 13.87
CA ARG A 553 19.13 8.10 15.16
C ARG A 553 19.43 9.37 15.97
N LEU A 554 20.00 10.39 15.33
CA LEU A 554 20.34 11.65 15.98
C LEU A 554 19.09 12.47 16.33
N GLN A 555 18.05 12.46 15.49
CA GLN A 555 16.76 13.07 15.84
C GLN A 555 16.20 12.48 17.13
N LYS A 556 16.20 11.15 17.25
CA LYS A 556 15.80 10.47 18.50
C LYS A 556 16.67 10.90 19.69
N GLN A 557 17.99 10.86 19.54
CA GLN A 557 18.93 11.14 20.63
C GLN A 557 18.94 12.61 21.09
N LEU A 558 18.77 13.57 20.18
CA LEU A 558 18.94 15.00 20.46
C LEU A 558 17.63 15.74 20.75
N PHE A 559 16.49 15.17 20.37
CA PHE A 559 15.18 15.84 20.42
C PHE A 559 14.07 15.00 21.03
N HIS A 560 14.08 13.67 20.81
CA HIS A 560 12.90 12.83 21.06
C HIS A 560 13.24 11.54 21.83
N GLU A 561 13.90 11.65 22.98
CA GLU A 561 14.35 10.44 23.69
C GLU A 561 13.18 9.54 24.11
N ASN A 562 12.06 10.14 24.53
CA ASN A 562 10.91 9.43 25.12
C ASN A 562 9.65 9.42 24.25
N ASP A 563 9.60 10.22 23.17
CA ASP A 563 8.44 10.39 22.31
C ASP A 563 8.73 10.04 20.84
N PHE A 564 9.83 9.36 20.52
CA PHE A 564 10.13 8.94 19.14
C PHE A 564 9.43 7.63 18.76
N TRP A 565 8.31 7.71 18.04
CA TRP A 565 7.64 6.54 17.45
C TRP A 565 8.20 6.24 16.05
N PRO A 566 8.38 4.98 15.66
CA PRO A 566 8.93 4.70 14.33
C PRO A 566 7.92 4.98 13.21
N ASP A 567 8.40 5.37 12.03
CA ASP A 567 7.58 5.48 10.82
C ASP A 567 6.81 4.17 10.54
N ALA A 568 5.55 4.29 10.10
CA ALA A 568 4.73 3.15 9.72
C ALA A 568 5.37 2.36 8.58
N ASN A 569 5.29 1.04 8.67
CA ASN A 569 5.87 0.10 7.70
C ASN A 569 5.00 -1.15 7.52
N SER A 570 3.67 -0.99 7.61
CA SER A 570 2.68 -2.06 7.46
C SER A 570 2.82 -3.16 8.54
N THR A 571 3.25 -2.76 9.74
CA THR A 571 3.28 -3.59 10.95
C THR A 571 2.17 -3.16 11.90
N LEU A 572 1.86 -4.01 12.88
CA LEU A 572 0.82 -3.72 13.88
C LEU A 572 1.24 -2.55 14.78
N ARG A 573 0.42 -1.48 14.82
CA ARG A 573 0.63 -0.26 15.60
C ARG A 573 -0.62 0.16 16.34
N LEU A 574 -0.45 0.85 17.44
CA LEU A 574 -1.52 1.48 18.19
C LEU A 574 -1.32 3.00 18.25
N SER A 575 -2.41 3.74 18.05
CA SER A 575 -2.51 5.17 18.31
C SER A 575 -3.68 5.42 19.26
N PHE A 576 -3.63 6.48 20.06
CA PHE A 576 -4.65 6.77 21.06
C PHE A 576 -4.85 8.27 21.25
N GLY A 577 -6.01 8.64 21.79
CA GLY A 577 -6.40 10.02 22.03
C GLY A 577 -7.82 10.08 22.57
N LYS A 578 -8.52 11.18 22.27
CA LYS A 578 -9.91 11.38 22.68
C LYS A 578 -10.82 11.60 21.48
N ALA A 579 -12.09 11.26 21.64
CA ALA A 579 -13.12 11.65 20.67
C ALA A 579 -13.32 13.17 20.72
N GLU A 580 -12.82 13.89 19.72
CA GLU A 580 -12.90 15.36 19.66
C GLU A 580 -13.15 15.86 18.24
N GLY A 581 -13.60 17.12 18.12
CA GLY A 581 -13.78 17.80 16.84
C GLY A 581 -12.45 18.20 16.19
N SER A 582 -12.44 18.26 14.86
CA SER A 582 -11.30 18.72 14.04
C SER A 582 -11.09 20.22 14.08
#